data_AF-A0AA88YJK2-F1
#
_entry.id   AF-A0AA88YJK2-F1
#
_cell.length_a   1.000
_cell.length_b   1.000
_cell.length_c   1.000
_cell.angle_alpha   90.00
_cell.angle_beta   90.00
_cell.angle_gamma   90.00
#
_symmetry.space_group_name_H-M   'P 1'
#
loop_
_entity.id
_entity.type
_entity.pdbx_description
1 polymer ?
#
loop_
_entity_poly.entity_id
_entity_poly.type
_entity_poly.pdbx_seq_one_letter_code
_entity_poly.pdbx_strand_id
1 'polypeptide(L)'
;MYFYGDRYLNEAPQSKRRMEKAPKFDGKCDLSDFIVQFEQVAEWNGWTDSEKATQILLSLDGPAKQMLSELTADKMGNYSCIKQVLTNRFNPVERETAYRCEFKSRRRQKGESLQDYGNCLRKLALKGYPNTPYSGVEAHVIDQFIQGISNPKLREHVQFKHPETLDKAVAVALEYESFVGPSDVVRKPQDDISETICPVKQLVNKSSDIMTTEKVAEICRNVIRQELAKFDLGSYRAPRSPDMRNIPFNRPGRRIICYYCKEEGHVEPMCPVKREDQSKRDNKNQGNC
;
A
#
# COMPACT_ATOMS: atom_id res chain seq x y z
N MET A 1 -11.92 -77.29 40.46
CA MET A 1 -12.22 -77.18 39.02
C MET A 1 -11.69 -75.85 38.53
N TYR A 2 -10.76 -75.91 37.58
CA TYR A 2 -10.38 -74.97 36.49
C TYR A 2 -10.54 -73.45 36.70
N PHE A 3 -9.48 -72.62 36.76
CA PHE A 3 -8.46 -72.22 35.76
C PHE A 3 -8.86 -71.02 34.84
N TYR A 4 -7.95 -70.04 34.78
CA TYR A 4 -7.78 -68.91 33.82
C TYR A 4 -8.78 -67.74 33.87
N GLY A 5 -8.36 -66.47 33.85
CA GLY A 5 -7.03 -65.92 33.63
C GLY A 5 -7.04 -64.40 33.71
N ASP A 6 -5.86 -63.86 34.00
CA ASP A 6 -5.48 -62.47 33.88
C ASP A 6 -6.00 -61.86 32.57
N ARG A 7 -6.89 -60.88 32.70
CA ARG A 7 -7.10 -59.91 31.62
C ARG A 7 -5.98 -58.88 31.71
N TYR A 8 -4.81 -59.29 31.22
CA TYR A 8 -3.87 -58.37 30.61
C TYR A 8 -4.63 -57.58 29.55
N LEU A 9 -4.92 -56.31 29.85
CA LEU A 9 -5.20 -55.34 28.80
C LEU A 9 -3.93 -55.30 27.96
N ASN A 10 -3.99 -55.97 26.81
CA ASN A 10 -3.00 -55.87 25.76
C ASN A 10 -2.89 -54.40 25.35
N GLU A 11 -1.95 -53.68 25.96
CA GLU A 11 -1.32 -52.55 25.29
C GLU A 11 -0.67 -53.12 24.03
N ALA A 12 -1.39 -53.00 22.92
CA ALA A 12 -0.88 -53.33 21.61
C ALA A 12 0.50 -52.66 21.46
N PRO A 13 1.54 -53.38 21.02
CA PRO A 13 2.85 -52.79 20.86
C PRO A 13 2.71 -51.61 19.89
N GLN A 14 2.90 -50.39 20.41
CA GLN A 14 2.97 -49.21 19.57
C GLN A 14 4.10 -49.46 18.57
N SER A 15 3.72 -49.82 17.33
CA SER A 15 4.62 -49.75 16.18
C SER A 15 5.32 -48.41 16.29
N LYS A 16 6.65 -48.41 16.47
CA LYS A 16 7.46 -47.20 16.66
C LYS A 16 7.22 -46.31 15.44
N ARG A 17 6.24 -45.40 15.54
CA ARG A 17 5.90 -44.46 14.48
C ARG A 17 7.17 -43.69 14.18
N ARG A 18 7.58 -43.67 12.91
CA ARG A 18 8.75 -42.92 12.49
C ARG A 18 8.48 -41.45 12.78
N MET A 19 9.29 -40.85 13.66
CA MET A 19 9.17 -39.43 13.96
C MET A 19 9.53 -38.61 12.73
N GLU A 20 8.71 -37.63 12.42
CA GLU A 20 8.96 -36.67 11.36
C GLU A 20 9.90 -35.57 11.87
N LYS A 21 10.73 -35.00 11.00
CA LYS A 21 11.67 -33.96 11.41
C LYS A 21 10.95 -32.61 11.46
N ALA A 22 11.31 -31.79 12.44
CA ALA A 22 10.85 -30.40 12.47
C ALA A 22 11.31 -29.65 11.20
N PRO A 23 10.46 -28.78 10.62
CA PRO A 23 10.85 -27.90 9.54
C PRO A 23 11.96 -26.94 9.99
N LYS A 24 12.77 -26.43 9.06
CA LYS A 24 13.78 -25.40 9.35
C LYS A 24 13.21 -24.01 9.12
N PHE A 25 13.62 -23.06 9.95
CA PHE A 25 13.22 -21.66 9.84
C PHE A 25 14.44 -20.74 9.78
N ASP A 26 14.67 -20.12 8.63
CA ASP A 26 15.79 -19.19 8.43
C ASP A 26 15.39 -17.71 8.58
N GLY A 27 14.11 -17.43 8.82
CA GLY A 27 13.57 -16.06 8.93
C GLY A 27 13.15 -15.43 7.61
N LYS A 28 13.26 -16.12 6.47
CA LYS A 28 12.82 -15.59 5.16
C LYS A 28 11.38 -15.96 4.80
N CYS A 29 10.96 -17.17 5.19
CA CYS A 29 9.58 -17.60 5.07
C CYS A 29 8.71 -16.92 6.14
N ASP A 30 7.39 -16.90 5.90
CA ASP A 30 6.46 -16.35 6.89
C ASP A 30 6.51 -17.17 8.18
N LEU A 31 6.66 -16.49 9.32
CA LEU A 31 6.70 -17.16 10.62
C LEU A 31 5.40 -17.93 10.91
N SER A 32 4.24 -17.40 10.50
CA SER A 32 2.95 -18.04 10.75
C SER A 32 2.85 -19.36 10.00
N ASP A 33 3.29 -19.37 8.73
CA ASP A 33 3.35 -20.60 7.90
C ASP A 33 4.28 -21.64 8.55
N PHE A 34 5.44 -21.23 9.07
CA PHE A 34 6.36 -22.11 9.79
C PHE A 34 5.76 -22.68 11.08
N ILE A 35 5.13 -21.84 11.92
CA ILE A 35 4.52 -22.26 13.19
C ILE A 35 3.44 -23.32 12.94
N VAL A 36 2.57 -23.11 11.95
CA VAL A 36 1.52 -24.08 11.60
C VAL A 36 2.12 -25.43 11.22
N GLN A 37 3.15 -25.44 10.35
CA GLN A 37 3.83 -26.68 9.97
C GLN A 37 4.54 -27.35 11.15
N PHE A 38 5.20 -26.56 11.99
CA PHE A 38 5.88 -27.05 13.18
C PHE A 38 4.90 -27.70 14.17
N GLU A 39 3.76 -27.05 14.43
CA GLU A 39 2.71 -27.57 15.33
C GLU A 39 2.09 -28.85 14.77
N GLN A 40 1.91 -28.95 13.45
CA GLN A 40 1.41 -30.17 12.82
C GLN A 40 2.39 -31.35 12.98
N VAL A 41 3.69 -31.11 12.83
CA VAL A 41 4.74 -32.12 13.06
C VAL A 41 4.82 -32.49 14.55
N ALA A 42 4.69 -31.50 15.43
CA ALA A 42 4.67 -31.73 16.87
C ALA A 42 3.50 -32.61 17.30
N GLU A 43 2.30 -32.35 16.75
CA GLU A 43 1.12 -33.18 16.95
C GLU A 43 1.32 -34.60 16.43
N TRP A 44 1.83 -34.74 15.20
CA TRP A 44 2.11 -36.05 14.59
C TRP A 44 3.08 -36.89 15.43
N ASN A 45 4.12 -36.24 15.96
CA ASN A 45 5.14 -36.87 16.79
C ASN A 45 4.73 -37.03 18.26
N GLY A 46 3.62 -36.43 18.69
CA GLY A 46 3.17 -36.44 20.08
C GLY A 46 4.09 -35.67 21.03
N TRP A 47 4.72 -34.58 20.58
CA TRP A 47 5.64 -33.80 21.40
C TRP A 47 4.94 -33.09 22.55
N THR A 48 5.53 -33.23 23.74
CA THR A 48 5.24 -32.40 24.91
C THR A 48 5.68 -30.95 24.67
N ASP A 49 5.19 -30.00 25.47
CA ASP A 49 5.57 -28.59 25.33
C ASP A 49 7.07 -28.34 25.58
N SER A 50 7.72 -29.15 26.42
CA SER A 50 9.18 -29.11 26.62
C SER A 50 9.95 -29.61 25.39
N GLU A 51 9.45 -30.67 24.75
CA GLU A 51 10.01 -31.15 23.49
C GLU A 51 9.78 -30.15 22.37
N LYS A 52 8.59 -29.54 22.26
CA LYS A 52 8.32 -28.45 21.32
C LYS A 52 9.29 -27.29 21.52
N ALA A 53 9.53 -26.86 22.77
CA ALA A 53 10.48 -25.80 23.08
C ALA A 53 11.90 -26.15 22.61
N THR A 54 12.35 -27.37 22.86
CA THR A 54 13.66 -27.83 22.39
C THR A 54 13.73 -27.90 20.86
N GLN A 55 12.72 -28.53 20.24
CA GLN A 55 12.67 -28.76 18.80
C GLN A 55 12.54 -27.45 18.02
N ILE A 56 11.78 -26.46 18.49
CA ILE A 56 11.66 -25.17 17.79
C ILE A 56 13.00 -24.42 17.81
N LEU A 57 13.75 -24.46 18.90
CA LEU A 57 15.08 -23.85 18.98
C LEU A 57 16.08 -24.54 18.03
N LEU A 58 16.03 -25.87 17.95
CA LEU A 58 16.83 -26.65 16.99
C LEU A 58 16.41 -26.45 15.53
N SER A 59 15.18 -25.98 15.31
CA SER A 59 14.62 -25.70 13.99
C SER A 59 15.05 -24.35 13.44
N LEU A 60 15.49 -23.42 14.30
CA LEU A 60 16.02 -22.14 13.87
C LEU A 60 17.31 -22.34 13.07
N ASP A 61 17.42 -21.65 11.94
CA ASP A 61 18.57 -21.64 11.06
C ASP A 61 18.92 -20.22 10.59
N GLY A 62 20.08 -20.06 9.94
CA GLY A 62 20.48 -18.80 9.33
C GLY A 62 20.38 -17.59 10.29
N PRO A 63 19.84 -16.44 9.82
CA PRO A 63 19.61 -15.26 10.65
C PRO A 63 18.73 -15.51 11.89
N ALA A 64 17.78 -16.45 11.81
CA ALA A 64 16.90 -16.75 12.94
C ALA A 64 17.63 -17.39 14.14
N LYS A 65 18.78 -18.05 13.92
CA LYS A 65 19.61 -18.57 15.02
C LYS A 65 20.13 -17.49 15.97
N GLN A 66 20.25 -16.23 15.53
CA GLN A 66 20.67 -15.12 16.39
C GLN A 66 19.70 -14.91 17.58
N MET A 67 18.46 -15.38 17.47
CA MET A 67 17.52 -15.40 18.59
C MET A 67 18.01 -16.21 19.79
N LEU A 68 18.80 -17.26 19.55
CA LEU A 68 19.25 -18.15 20.62
C LEU A 68 20.12 -17.42 21.64
N SER A 69 20.88 -16.39 21.23
CA SER A 69 21.68 -15.57 22.15
C SER A 69 20.86 -14.55 22.94
N GLU A 70 19.66 -14.22 22.50
CA GLU A 70 18.78 -13.21 23.14
C GLU A 70 17.82 -13.85 24.16
N LEU A 71 17.63 -15.17 24.09
CA LEU A 71 16.80 -15.91 25.01
C LEU A 71 17.59 -16.24 26.28
N THR A 72 17.02 -15.90 27.44
CA THR A 72 17.52 -16.32 28.74
C THR A 72 17.16 -17.79 29.00
N ALA A 73 17.95 -18.51 29.81
CA ALA A 73 17.80 -19.96 30.01
C ALA A 73 16.42 -20.36 30.58
N ASP A 74 15.79 -19.48 31.35
CA ASP A 74 14.42 -19.60 31.86
C ASP A 74 13.35 -19.60 30.76
N LYS A 75 13.58 -18.88 29.65
CA LYS A 75 12.64 -18.78 28.52
C LYS A 75 12.78 -19.91 27.51
N MET A 76 13.95 -20.57 27.44
CA MET A 76 14.21 -21.66 26.50
C MET A 76 13.42 -22.95 26.80
N GLY A 77 12.93 -23.12 28.02
CA GLY A 77 12.10 -24.28 28.39
C GLY A 77 10.61 -24.12 28.08
N ASN A 78 10.15 -22.92 27.69
CA ASN A 78 8.73 -22.61 27.52
C ASN A 78 8.42 -22.29 26.06
N TYR A 79 7.70 -23.20 25.40
CA TYR A 79 7.30 -23.06 24.00
C TYR A 79 6.51 -21.78 23.73
N SER A 80 5.58 -21.41 24.62
CA SER A 80 4.77 -20.20 24.47
C SER A 80 5.63 -18.94 24.50
N CYS A 81 6.61 -18.87 25.42
CA CYS A 81 7.55 -17.77 25.48
C CYS A 81 8.40 -17.68 24.21
N ILE A 82 8.92 -18.80 23.70
CA ILE A 82 9.72 -18.81 22.46
C ILE A 82 8.88 -18.36 21.27
N LYS A 83 7.65 -18.88 21.14
CA LYS A 83 6.69 -18.49 20.10
C LYS A 83 6.42 -16.99 20.14
N GLN A 84 6.17 -16.42 21.31
CA GLN A 84 5.94 -14.98 21.47
C GLN A 84 7.16 -14.15 21.03
N VAL A 85 8.37 -14.56 21.43
CA VAL A 85 9.58 -13.85 21.05
C VAL A 85 9.84 -13.92 19.54
N LEU A 86 9.61 -15.09 18.92
CA LEU A 86 9.68 -15.24 17.47
C LEU A 86 8.66 -14.32 16.78
N THR A 87 7.42 -14.31 17.25
CA THR A 87 6.37 -13.43 16.72
C THR A 87 6.77 -11.96 16.80
N ASN A 88 7.27 -11.50 17.94
CA ASN A 88 7.70 -10.10 18.10
C ASN A 88 8.84 -9.72 17.15
N ARG A 89 9.77 -10.64 16.84
CA ARG A 89 10.89 -10.34 15.94
C ARG A 89 10.51 -10.38 14.46
N PHE A 90 9.79 -11.41 14.04
CA PHE A 90 9.52 -11.67 12.62
C PHE A 90 8.15 -11.17 12.15
N ASN A 91 7.21 -10.96 13.07
CA ASN A 91 5.90 -10.39 12.78
C ASN A 91 5.47 -9.36 13.85
N PRO A 92 6.25 -8.27 14.05
CA PRO A 92 5.97 -7.26 15.05
C PRO A 92 4.61 -6.60 14.84
N VAL A 93 3.85 -6.43 15.92
CA VAL A 93 2.54 -5.75 15.95
C VAL A 93 2.65 -4.31 15.42
N GLU A 94 3.79 -3.66 15.63
CA GLU A 94 4.07 -2.31 15.14
C GLU A 94 4.02 -2.21 13.61
N ARG A 95 4.14 -3.34 12.90
CA ARG A 95 4.00 -3.40 11.43
C ARG A 95 2.55 -3.55 10.95
N GLU A 96 1.56 -3.75 11.81
CA GLU A 96 0.14 -3.83 11.39
C GLU A 96 -0.27 -2.64 10.50
N THR A 97 0.12 -1.43 10.90
CA THR A 97 -0.17 -0.22 10.12
C THR A 97 0.53 -0.22 8.76
N ALA A 98 1.78 -0.68 8.70
CA ALA A 98 2.50 -0.82 7.44
C ALA A 98 1.81 -1.84 6.52
N TYR A 99 1.43 -3.02 7.05
CA TYR A 99 0.70 -4.04 6.29
C TYR A 99 -0.65 -3.54 5.80
N ARG A 100 -1.39 -2.75 6.58
CA ARG A 100 -2.63 -2.10 6.12
C ARG A 100 -2.39 -1.13 4.97
N CYS A 101 -1.30 -0.35 5.02
CA CYS A 101 -0.93 0.55 3.94
C CYS A 101 -0.51 -0.21 2.67
N GLU A 102 0.31 -1.25 2.81
CA GLU A 102 0.71 -2.14 1.71
C GLU A 102 -0.50 -2.81 1.07
N PHE A 103 -1.40 -3.37 1.88
CA PHE A 103 -2.65 -3.98 1.43
C PHE A 103 -3.49 -3.01 0.58
N LYS A 104 -3.77 -1.80 1.08
CA LYS A 104 -4.60 -0.80 0.38
C LYS A 104 -3.96 -0.27 -0.91
N SER A 105 -2.64 -0.20 -0.93
CA SER A 105 -1.88 0.26 -2.11
C SER A 105 -1.60 -0.86 -3.11
N ARG A 106 -1.77 -2.13 -2.73
CA ARG A 106 -1.48 -3.26 -3.59
C ARG A 106 -2.41 -3.26 -4.82
N ARG A 107 -1.78 -3.31 -5.98
CA ARG A 107 -2.41 -3.48 -7.31
C ARG A 107 -1.84 -4.72 -7.96
N ARG A 108 -2.60 -5.42 -8.79
CA ARG A 108 -2.09 -6.54 -9.57
C ARG A 108 -0.89 -6.07 -10.41
N GLN A 109 0.22 -6.79 -10.32
CA GLN A 109 1.42 -6.47 -11.10
C GLN A 109 1.30 -7.04 -12.52
N LYS A 110 2.01 -6.43 -13.47
CA LYS A 110 2.01 -6.89 -14.86
C LYS A 110 2.56 -8.32 -14.94
N GLY A 111 1.77 -9.23 -15.49
CA GLY A 111 2.15 -10.65 -15.61
C GLY A 111 1.97 -11.47 -14.33
N GLU A 112 1.44 -10.87 -13.26
CA GLU A 112 1.03 -11.59 -12.07
C GLU A 112 -0.28 -12.37 -12.34
N SER A 113 -0.35 -13.62 -11.87
CA SER A 113 -1.58 -14.40 -11.96
C SER A 113 -2.64 -13.85 -11.00
N LEU A 114 -3.92 -14.03 -11.33
CA LEU A 114 -5.02 -13.61 -10.46
C LEU A 114 -4.98 -14.34 -9.11
N GLN A 115 -4.56 -15.60 -9.12
CA GLN A 115 -4.37 -16.42 -7.92
C GLN A 115 -3.27 -15.86 -7.01
N ASP A 116 -2.09 -15.57 -7.57
CA ASP A 116 -0.96 -15.04 -6.80
C ASP A 116 -1.30 -13.67 -6.21
N TYR A 117 -1.97 -12.82 -7.00
CA TYR A 117 -2.44 -11.53 -6.54
C TYR A 117 -3.41 -11.66 -5.35
N GLY A 118 -4.44 -12.52 -5.49
CA GLY A 118 -5.38 -12.80 -4.41
C GLY A 118 -4.69 -13.34 -3.15
N ASN A 119 -3.78 -14.30 -3.30
CA ASN A 119 -3.03 -14.88 -2.19
C ASN A 119 -2.16 -13.84 -1.48
N CYS A 120 -1.49 -12.96 -2.23
CA CYS A 120 -0.72 -11.86 -1.66
C CYS A 120 -1.62 -10.92 -0.83
N LEU A 121 -2.78 -10.56 -1.36
CA LEU A 121 -3.74 -9.72 -0.63
C LEU A 121 -4.23 -10.37 0.66
N ARG A 122 -4.60 -11.66 0.61
CA ARG A 122 -5.05 -12.41 1.79
C ARG A 122 -3.97 -12.43 2.87
N LYS A 123 -2.71 -12.69 2.50
CA LYS A 123 -1.56 -12.65 3.43
C LYS A 123 -1.36 -11.26 4.05
N LEU A 124 -1.39 -10.20 3.24
CA LEU A 124 -1.24 -8.82 3.74
C LEU A 124 -2.39 -8.43 4.66
N ALA A 125 -3.62 -8.82 4.34
CA ALA A 125 -4.80 -8.49 5.14
C ALA A 125 -4.78 -9.20 6.50
N LEU A 126 -4.43 -10.48 6.56
CA LEU A 126 -4.32 -11.22 7.82
C LEU A 126 -3.29 -10.60 8.77
N LYS A 127 -2.20 -10.02 8.23
CA LYS A 127 -1.20 -9.30 9.01
C LYS A 127 -1.61 -7.87 9.39
N GLY A 128 -2.39 -7.22 8.54
CA GLY A 128 -2.87 -5.85 8.79
C GLY A 128 -4.07 -5.78 9.74
N TYR A 129 -4.82 -6.87 9.87
CA TYR A 129 -6.08 -6.94 10.62
C TYR A 129 -6.15 -8.17 11.56
N PRO A 130 -5.17 -8.38 12.45
CA PRO A 130 -5.10 -9.60 13.27
C PRO A 130 -6.26 -9.75 14.26
N ASN A 131 -6.90 -8.65 14.65
CA ASN A 131 -8.04 -8.63 15.58
C ASN A 131 -9.40 -8.64 14.86
N THR A 132 -9.42 -8.73 13.53
CA THR A 132 -10.65 -8.76 12.73
C THR A 132 -11.02 -10.22 12.43
N PRO A 133 -12.29 -10.62 12.58
CA PRO A 133 -12.71 -11.96 12.22
C PRO A 133 -12.46 -12.23 10.74
N TYR A 134 -12.19 -13.50 10.40
CA TYR A 134 -11.83 -13.89 9.03
C TYR A 134 -12.81 -13.40 7.97
N SER A 135 -14.13 -13.42 8.25
CA SER A 135 -15.15 -12.90 7.33
C SER A 135 -15.00 -11.40 7.02
N GLY A 136 -14.62 -10.60 8.01
CA GLY A 136 -14.35 -9.17 7.82
C GLY A 136 -13.06 -8.93 7.03
N VAL A 137 -12.02 -9.74 7.29
CA VAL A 137 -10.78 -9.71 6.51
C VAL A 137 -11.04 -10.11 5.05
N GLU A 138 -11.83 -11.15 4.83
CA GLU A 138 -12.17 -11.63 3.48
C GLU A 138 -12.96 -10.58 2.68
N ALA A 139 -13.90 -9.88 3.32
CA ALA A 139 -14.61 -8.76 2.69
C ALA A 139 -13.62 -7.65 2.23
N HIS A 140 -12.68 -7.25 3.08
CA HIS A 140 -11.64 -6.29 2.70
C HIS A 140 -10.81 -6.80 1.52
N VAL A 141 -10.43 -8.08 1.53
CA VAL A 141 -9.63 -8.71 0.46
C VAL A 141 -10.36 -8.70 -0.87
N ILE A 142 -11.66 -8.99 -0.89
CA ILE A 142 -12.48 -8.93 -2.11
C ILE A 142 -12.53 -7.50 -2.66
N ASP A 143 -12.84 -6.52 -1.81
CA ASP A 143 -12.90 -5.10 -2.20
C ASP A 143 -11.56 -4.64 -2.81
N GLN A 144 -10.45 -4.98 -2.15
CA GLN A 144 -9.12 -4.61 -2.60
C GLN A 144 -8.70 -5.34 -3.87
N PHE A 145 -9.10 -6.61 -4.03
CA PHE A 145 -8.86 -7.40 -5.23
C PHE A 145 -9.53 -6.74 -6.45
N ILE A 146 -10.80 -6.36 -6.31
CA ILE A 146 -11.53 -5.68 -7.37
C ILE A 146 -10.91 -4.30 -7.65
N GLN A 147 -10.65 -3.50 -6.60
CA GLN A 147 -10.07 -2.17 -6.75
C GLN A 147 -8.69 -2.20 -7.42
N GLY A 148 -7.89 -3.24 -7.16
CA GLY A 148 -6.54 -3.33 -7.66
C GLY A 148 -6.34 -4.02 -9.01
N ILE A 149 -7.43 -4.42 -9.68
CA ILE A 149 -7.42 -4.80 -11.10
C ILE A 149 -7.32 -3.55 -11.98
N SER A 150 -6.34 -3.52 -12.88
CA SER A 150 -6.09 -2.40 -13.78
C SER A 150 -7.09 -2.30 -14.94
N ASN A 151 -7.58 -3.43 -15.46
CA ASN A 151 -8.55 -3.42 -16.57
C ASN A 151 -9.95 -3.06 -16.05
N PRO A 152 -10.54 -1.92 -16.47
CA PRO A 152 -11.86 -1.50 -16.00
C PRO A 152 -12.97 -2.50 -16.34
N LYS A 153 -12.93 -3.13 -17.51
CA LYS A 153 -13.97 -4.10 -17.94
C LYS A 153 -13.92 -5.37 -17.12
N LEU A 154 -12.72 -5.88 -16.83
CA LEU A 154 -12.55 -7.03 -15.94
C LEU A 154 -13.02 -6.70 -14.53
N ARG A 155 -12.67 -5.52 -14.02
CA ARG A 155 -13.11 -5.04 -12.70
C ARG A 155 -14.63 -4.96 -12.59
N GLU A 156 -15.29 -4.34 -13.57
CA GLU A 156 -16.77 -4.27 -13.65
C GLU A 156 -17.39 -5.66 -13.72
N HIS A 157 -16.82 -6.55 -14.53
CA HIS A 157 -17.29 -7.93 -14.66
C HIS A 157 -17.26 -8.68 -13.32
N VAL A 158 -16.17 -8.57 -12.56
CA VAL A 158 -16.07 -9.18 -11.22
C VAL A 158 -17.03 -8.50 -10.23
N GLN A 159 -17.09 -7.16 -10.23
CA GLN A 159 -17.95 -6.39 -9.31
C GLN A 159 -19.44 -6.75 -9.46
N PHE A 160 -19.96 -6.82 -10.69
CA PHE A 160 -21.38 -7.09 -10.95
C PHE A 160 -21.80 -8.54 -10.68
N LYS A 161 -20.83 -9.45 -10.51
CA LYS A 161 -21.09 -10.84 -10.11
C LYS A 161 -21.18 -11.01 -8.59
N HIS A 162 -20.91 -9.96 -7.81
CA HIS A 162 -21.02 -9.94 -6.35
C HIS A 162 -20.38 -11.18 -5.67
N PRO A 163 -19.06 -11.40 -5.86
CA PRO A 163 -18.39 -12.54 -5.25
C PRO A 163 -18.39 -12.42 -3.73
N GLU A 164 -18.79 -13.51 -3.06
CA GLU A 164 -18.84 -13.59 -1.59
C GLU A 164 -17.50 -14.04 -0.98
N THR A 165 -16.64 -14.65 -1.79
CA THR A 165 -15.32 -15.13 -1.38
C THR A 165 -14.27 -14.68 -2.39
N LEU A 166 -13.02 -14.56 -1.94
CA LEU A 166 -11.92 -14.26 -2.84
C LEU A 166 -11.79 -15.32 -3.94
N ASP A 167 -12.02 -16.59 -3.62
CA ASP A 167 -11.88 -17.68 -4.59
C ASP A 167 -12.94 -17.57 -5.70
N LYS A 168 -14.18 -17.15 -5.37
CA LYS A 168 -15.21 -16.82 -6.35
C LYS A 168 -14.81 -15.61 -7.20
N ALA A 169 -14.26 -14.56 -6.59
CA ALA A 169 -13.78 -13.37 -7.32
C ALA A 169 -12.69 -13.73 -8.34
N VAL A 170 -11.74 -14.58 -7.93
CA VAL A 170 -10.67 -15.10 -8.80
C VAL A 170 -11.25 -15.97 -9.91
N ALA A 171 -12.20 -16.87 -9.62
CA ALA A 171 -12.84 -17.71 -10.63
C ALA A 171 -13.55 -16.88 -11.71
N VAL A 172 -14.34 -15.88 -11.31
CA VAL A 172 -15.03 -14.96 -12.23
C VAL A 172 -14.01 -14.17 -13.07
N ALA A 173 -12.92 -13.72 -12.46
CA ALA A 173 -11.88 -13.00 -13.17
C ALA A 173 -11.16 -13.90 -14.21
N LEU A 174 -10.90 -15.16 -13.87
CA LEU A 174 -10.30 -16.15 -14.77
C LEU A 174 -11.24 -16.50 -15.93
N GLU A 175 -12.54 -16.64 -15.67
CA GLU A 175 -13.55 -16.85 -16.71
C GLU A 175 -13.49 -15.72 -17.75
N TYR A 176 -13.43 -14.46 -17.30
CA TYR A 176 -13.28 -13.31 -18.18
C TYR A 176 -11.96 -13.33 -18.98
N GLU A 177 -10.83 -13.60 -18.33
CA GLU A 177 -9.53 -13.68 -19.01
C GLU A 177 -9.47 -14.83 -20.03
N SER A 178 -10.21 -15.92 -19.79
CA SER A 178 -10.30 -17.03 -20.75
C SER A 178 -11.02 -16.63 -22.05
N PHE A 179 -11.98 -15.70 -21.97
CA PHE A 179 -12.74 -15.21 -23.12
C PHE A 179 -12.03 -14.06 -23.84
N VAL A 180 -11.55 -13.07 -23.10
CA VAL A 180 -10.96 -11.83 -23.66
C VAL A 180 -9.45 -11.97 -23.90
N GLY A 181 -8.80 -12.94 -23.27
CA GLY A 181 -7.35 -13.03 -23.17
C GLY A 181 -6.78 -12.18 -22.04
N PRO A 182 -5.48 -12.36 -21.69
CA PRO A 182 -4.88 -11.64 -20.56
C PRO A 182 -4.85 -10.15 -20.84
N SER A 183 -5.34 -9.36 -19.88
CA SER A 183 -5.50 -7.91 -20.06
C SER A 183 -4.19 -7.12 -20.06
N ASP A 184 -3.08 -7.76 -19.67
CA ASP A 184 -1.74 -7.17 -19.55
C ASP A 184 -0.88 -7.30 -20.81
N VAL A 185 -1.40 -7.95 -21.85
CA VAL A 185 -0.73 -8.04 -23.15
C VAL A 185 -1.02 -6.75 -23.91
N VAL A 186 0.02 -5.95 -24.15
CA VAL A 186 -0.04 -4.79 -25.05
C VAL A 186 -0.55 -5.29 -26.41
N ARG A 187 -1.82 -5.01 -26.72
CA ARG A 187 -2.32 -5.20 -28.08
C ARG A 187 -1.70 -4.10 -28.95
N LYS A 188 -1.15 -4.47 -30.10
CA LYS A 188 -0.88 -3.48 -31.16
C LYS A 188 -2.20 -2.73 -31.45
N PRO A 189 -2.17 -1.44 -31.78
CA PRO A 189 -3.37 -0.77 -32.28
C PRO A 189 -3.84 -1.54 -33.51
N GLN A 190 -4.97 -2.22 -33.39
CA GLN A 190 -5.69 -2.73 -34.55
C GLN A 190 -6.69 -1.64 -34.92
N ASP A 191 -6.35 -0.90 -35.97
CA ASP A 191 -7.35 -0.26 -36.80
C ASP A 191 -8.18 -1.39 -37.38
N ASP A 192 -9.43 -1.58 -36.96
CA ASP A 192 -10.37 -2.32 -37.78
C ASP A 192 -11.82 -1.89 -37.60
N ILE A 193 -12.42 -1.80 -38.78
CA ILE A 193 -13.70 -1.22 -39.14
C ILE A 193 -14.75 -2.34 -39.21
N SER A 194 -16.00 -1.97 -38.92
CA SER A 194 -17.26 -2.65 -39.23
C SER A 194 -17.59 -3.95 -38.49
N GLU A 195 -18.55 -3.83 -37.57
CA GLU A 195 -19.67 -4.79 -37.52
C GLU A 195 -20.98 -4.01 -37.52
N THR A 196 -21.84 -4.39 -38.46
CA THR A 196 -23.18 -3.84 -38.70
C THR A 196 -24.20 -4.61 -37.85
N ILE A 197 -25.38 -4.00 -37.63
CA ILE A 197 -26.65 -4.49 -36.99
C ILE A 197 -26.88 -3.76 -35.65
N CYS A 198 -27.85 -2.84 -35.43
CA CYS A 198 -29.16 -2.53 -36.00
C CYS A 198 -29.47 -1.01 -35.97
N PRO A 199 -30.38 -0.50 -36.83
CA PRO A 199 -30.80 0.90 -36.83
C PRO A 199 -31.98 1.13 -35.87
N VAL A 200 -31.74 1.75 -34.72
CA VAL A 200 -32.80 2.42 -33.95
C VAL A 200 -32.64 3.92 -34.14
N LYS A 201 -33.73 4.50 -34.65
CA LYS A 201 -33.91 5.88 -35.08
C LYS A 201 -33.42 6.89 -34.05
N GLN A 202 -32.73 7.90 -34.59
CA GLN A 202 -32.70 9.30 -34.15
C GLN A 202 -33.48 9.60 -32.86
N LEU A 203 -32.73 9.78 -31.78
CA LEU A 203 -32.95 10.92 -30.90
C LEU A 203 -31.71 11.81 -31.03
N VAL A 204 -31.73 12.65 -32.05
CA VAL A 204 -30.77 13.74 -32.20
C VAL A 204 -31.20 14.86 -31.25
N ASN A 205 -30.24 15.36 -30.49
CA ASN A 205 -30.21 16.67 -29.81
C ASN A 205 -31.04 16.88 -28.54
N LYS A 206 -30.40 16.61 -27.40
CA LYS A 206 -30.22 17.60 -26.33
C LYS A 206 -28.92 17.33 -25.58
N SER A 207 -27.80 17.63 -26.24
CA SER A 207 -26.53 17.86 -25.57
C SER A 207 -26.58 19.22 -24.86
N SER A 208 -26.78 19.19 -23.55
CA SER A 208 -26.28 20.22 -22.62
C SER A 208 -26.34 19.65 -21.20
N ASP A 209 -25.17 19.27 -20.70
CA ASP A 209 -24.77 19.24 -19.27
C ASP A 209 -23.80 18.08 -18.93
N ILE A 210 -22.86 17.79 -19.82
CA ILE A 210 -21.57 17.26 -19.36
C ILE A 210 -20.75 18.48 -18.90
N MET A 211 -20.59 18.60 -17.58
CA MET A 211 -19.76 19.66 -16.99
C MET A 211 -18.31 19.50 -17.44
N THR A 212 -17.81 20.48 -18.20
CA THR A 212 -16.38 20.57 -18.48
C THR A 212 -15.61 20.83 -17.19
N THR A 213 -14.33 20.46 -17.17
CA THR A 213 -13.42 20.69 -16.04
C THR A 213 -13.38 22.16 -15.61
N GLU A 214 -13.45 23.10 -16.56
CA GLU A 214 -13.61 24.54 -16.26
C GLU A 214 -14.88 24.87 -15.49
N LYS A 215 -16.03 24.30 -15.90
CA LYS A 215 -17.31 24.55 -15.23
C LYS A 215 -17.35 23.95 -13.83
N VAL A 216 -16.75 22.78 -13.62
CA VAL A 216 -16.61 22.18 -12.28
C VAL A 216 -15.74 23.07 -11.39
N ALA A 217 -14.62 23.56 -11.91
CA ALA A 217 -13.74 24.48 -11.17
C ALA A 217 -14.46 25.79 -10.82
N GLU A 218 -15.33 26.29 -11.69
CA GLU A 218 -16.14 27.49 -11.44
C GLU A 218 -17.21 27.27 -10.37
N ILE A 219 -17.90 26.12 -10.38
CA ILE A 219 -18.82 25.74 -9.31
C ILE A 219 -18.08 25.64 -7.97
N CYS A 220 -16.92 25.00 -7.92
CA CYS A 220 -16.11 24.92 -6.70
C CYS A 220 -15.73 26.31 -6.18
N ARG A 221 -15.31 27.24 -7.06
CA ARG A 221 -15.01 28.64 -6.67
C ARG A 221 -16.23 29.34 -6.07
N ASN A 222 -17.41 29.14 -6.65
CA ASN A 222 -18.64 29.78 -6.18
C ASN A 222 -19.14 29.22 -4.84
N VAL A 223 -19.02 27.90 -4.64
CA VAL A 223 -19.36 27.25 -3.36
C VAL A 223 -18.40 27.72 -2.26
N ILE A 224 -17.10 27.77 -2.52
CA ILE A 224 -16.11 28.30 -1.55
C ILE A 224 -16.45 29.76 -1.20
N ARG A 225 -16.82 30.58 -2.19
CA ARG A 225 -17.21 31.98 -1.96
C ARG A 225 -18.46 32.11 -1.10
N GLN A 226 -19.47 31.27 -1.31
CA GLN A 226 -20.68 31.25 -0.48
C GLN A 226 -20.39 30.78 0.95
N GLU A 227 -19.55 29.76 1.14
CA GLU A 227 -19.19 29.30 2.48
C GLU A 227 -18.33 30.34 3.23
N LEU A 228 -17.43 31.05 2.55
CA LEU A 228 -16.68 32.16 3.14
C LEU A 228 -17.57 33.38 3.48
N ALA A 229 -18.66 33.60 2.74
CA ALA A 229 -19.62 34.68 3.03
C ALA A 229 -20.51 34.39 4.25
N LYS A 230 -20.60 33.12 4.69
CA LYS A 230 -21.30 32.71 5.92
C LYS A 230 -20.46 32.88 7.18
N PHE A 231 -19.14 33.08 7.03
CA PHE A 231 -18.26 33.43 8.13
C PHE A 231 -18.26 34.95 8.32
N ASP A 232 -18.88 35.42 9.40
CA ASP A 232 -18.81 36.82 9.80
C ASP A 232 -17.37 37.17 10.28
N LEU A 233 -16.56 37.65 9.35
CA LEU A 233 -15.22 38.20 9.60
C LEU A 233 -15.28 39.71 9.92
N GLY A 234 -16.34 40.18 10.58
CA GLY A 234 -16.52 41.57 11.01
C GLY A 234 -15.50 42.12 12.03
N SER A 235 -14.44 41.40 12.38
CA SER A 235 -13.39 41.94 13.28
C SER A 235 -11.94 41.60 12.92
N TYR A 236 -11.70 40.84 11.86
CA TYR A 236 -10.32 40.58 11.44
C TYR A 236 -9.84 41.66 10.48
N ARG A 237 -9.23 42.71 11.04
CA ARG A 237 -8.36 43.59 10.27
C ARG A 237 -7.11 42.81 9.88
N ALA A 238 -7.01 42.45 8.62
CA ALA A 238 -5.75 41.99 8.04
C ALA A 238 -4.65 43.03 8.37
N PRO A 239 -3.48 42.63 8.91
CA PRO A 239 -2.37 43.54 9.07
C PRO A 239 -2.04 44.14 7.70
N ARG A 240 -1.87 45.47 7.63
CA ARG A 240 -1.29 46.09 6.44
C ARG A 240 0.04 45.41 6.17
N SER A 241 0.22 44.92 4.94
CA SER A 241 1.49 44.42 4.43
C SER A 241 2.60 45.40 4.79
N PRO A 242 3.76 44.95 5.30
CA PRO A 242 4.87 45.85 5.55
C PRO A 242 5.25 46.54 4.24
N ASP A 243 5.45 47.86 4.28
CA ASP A 243 5.92 48.63 3.15
C ASP A 243 7.28 48.08 2.69
N MET A 244 7.29 47.45 1.51
CA MET A 244 8.46 46.79 0.89
C MET A 244 9.56 47.78 0.46
N ARG A 245 9.42 49.07 0.81
CA ARG A 245 10.37 50.13 0.45
C ARG A 245 11.61 50.19 1.36
N ASN A 246 11.66 49.44 2.47
CA ASN A 246 12.77 49.51 3.44
C ASN A 246 13.13 48.16 4.07
N ILE A 247 13.32 47.10 3.27
CA ILE A 247 13.98 45.88 3.76
C ILE A 247 15.50 46.09 3.72
N PRO A 248 16.23 45.96 4.84
CA PRO A 248 17.69 46.04 4.84
C PRO A 248 18.28 44.90 3.99
N PHE A 249 18.99 45.24 2.92
CA PHE A 249 19.55 44.30 1.94
C PHE A 249 20.79 43.53 2.43
N ASN A 250 20.98 43.37 3.74
CA ASN A 250 22.17 42.69 4.27
C ASN A 250 21.79 41.41 5.02
N ARG A 251 21.57 40.32 4.26
CA ARG A 251 21.66 38.96 4.80
C ARG A 251 23.12 38.54 4.75
N PRO A 252 23.75 38.14 5.88
CA PRO A 252 25.15 37.75 5.90
C PRO A 252 25.36 36.52 5.01
N GLY A 253 26.28 36.63 4.05
CA GLY A 253 26.79 35.49 3.27
C GLY A 253 26.39 35.39 1.80
N ARG A 254 25.61 36.33 1.23
CA ARG A 254 25.39 36.39 -0.23
C ARG A 254 25.93 37.68 -0.82
N ARG A 255 26.93 37.57 -1.71
CA ARG A 255 27.39 38.66 -2.56
C ARG A 255 26.30 39.01 -3.57
N ILE A 256 25.72 40.20 -3.42
CA ILE A 256 24.69 40.70 -4.33
C ILE A 256 25.39 41.45 -5.47
N ILE A 257 25.26 40.93 -6.69
CA ILE A 257 25.90 41.50 -7.90
C ILE A 257 24.80 42.12 -8.76
N CYS A 258 25.01 43.36 -9.21
CA CYS A 258 24.09 44.06 -10.09
C CYS A 258 24.10 43.42 -11.49
N TYR A 259 22.93 43.05 -12.02
CA TYR A 259 22.83 42.46 -13.36
C TYR A 259 23.15 43.43 -14.50
N TYR A 260 23.10 44.75 -14.24
CA TYR A 260 23.40 45.80 -15.21
C TYR A 260 24.88 46.17 -15.27
N CYS A 261 25.47 46.71 -14.18
CA CYS A 261 26.87 47.13 -14.15
C CYS A 261 27.86 46.05 -13.68
N LYS A 262 27.36 44.90 -13.21
CA LYS A 262 28.17 43.78 -12.66
C LYS A 262 28.98 44.09 -11.39
N GLU A 263 28.70 45.22 -10.73
CA GLU A 263 29.33 45.56 -9.44
C GLU A 263 28.57 44.97 -8.25
N GLU A 264 29.29 44.71 -7.15
CA GLU A 264 28.74 44.17 -5.92
C GLU A 264 28.06 45.26 -5.05
N GLY A 265 27.06 44.87 -4.25
CA GLY A 265 26.44 45.72 -3.24
C GLY A 265 25.06 46.30 -3.58
N HIS A 266 24.56 46.14 -4.82
CA HIS A 266 23.23 46.60 -5.22
C HIS A 266 22.58 45.71 -6.29
N VAL A 267 21.26 45.88 -6.50
CA VAL A 267 20.50 45.21 -7.58
C VAL A 267 20.19 46.20 -8.70
N GLU A 268 19.97 45.67 -9.91
CA GLU A 268 19.74 46.46 -11.13
C GLU A 268 18.71 47.62 -10.99
N PRO A 269 17.57 47.49 -10.27
CA PRO A 269 16.64 48.61 -10.06
C PRO A 269 17.22 49.82 -9.29
N MET A 270 18.30 49.62 -8.53
CA MET A 270 18.99 50.65 -7.75
C MET A 270 20.38 50.97 -8.30
N CYS A 271 20.67 50.55 -9.54
CA CYS A 271 21.97 50.78 -10.16
C CYS A 271 22.17 52.27 -10.50
N PRO A 272 23.20 52.93 -9.96
CA PRO A 272 23.48 54.35 -10.23
C PRO A 272 23.84 54.58 -11.70
N VAL A 273 24.63 53.67 -12.29
CA VAL A 273 25.01 53.72 -13.72
C VAL A 273 23.77 53.67 -14.62
N LYS A 274 22.82 52.79 -14.31
CA LYS A 274 21.58 52.66 -15.09
C LYS A 274 20.72 53.91 -15.01
N ARG A 275 20.68 54.58 -13.86
CA ARG A 275 19.92 55.83 -13.68
C ARG A 275 20.56 56.99 -14.43
N GLU A 276 21.88 57.09 -14.43
CA GLU A 276 22.59 58.10 -15.22
C GLU A 276 22.44 57.87 -16.74
N ASP A 277 22.46 56.63 -17.20
CA ASP A 277 22.23 56.32 -18.62
C ASP A 277 20.79 56.61 -19.05
N GLN A 278 19.81 56.42 -18.16
CA GLN A 278 18.42 56.80 -18.39
C GLN A 278 18.27 58.33 -18.44
N SER A 279 18.83 59.05 -17.49
CA SER A 279 18.75 60.52 -17.48
C SER A 279 19.48 61.16 -18.68
N LYS A 280 20.59 60.58 -19.14
CA LYS A 280 21.28 61.00 -20.38
C LYS A 280 20.43 60.73 -21.63
N ARG A 281 19.67 59.63 -21.68
CA ARG A 281 18.74 59.34 -22.79
C ARG A 281 17.55 60.30 -22.80
N ASP A 282 16.99 60.58 -21.63
CA ASP A 282 15.84 61.48 -21.48
C ASP A 282 16.23 62.93 -21.84
N ASN A 283 17.43 63.36 -21.48
CA ASN A 283 17.95 64.69 -21.84
C ASN A 283 18.29 64.83 -23.33
N LYS A 284 18.62 63.71 -24.01
CA LYS A 284 18.88 63.69 -25.47
C LYS A 284 17.59 63.80 -26.29
N ASN A 285 16.46 63.37 -25.73
CA ASN A 285 15.14 63.46 -26.37
C ASN A 285 14.45 64.82 -26.18
N GLN A 286 14.95 65.69 -25.30
CA GLN A 286 14.40 67.05 -25.08
C GLN A 286 15.12 68.14 -25.89
N GLY A 287 16.21 67.82 -26.59
CA GLY A 287 17.03 68.79 -27.36
C GLY A 287 16.77 68.81 -28.87
N ASN A 288 15.67 68.25 -29.37
CA ASN A 288 15.37 68.16 -30.80
C ASN A 288 13.95 68.69 -31.14
N CYS A 289 13.61 69.86 -30.59
CA CYS A 289 12.54 70.73 -31.07
C CYS A 289 13.15 71.88 -31.89
#